data_AF-A0A539DEB0-F1
#
_entry.id   AF-A0A539DEB0-F1
#
_cell.length_a   1.000
_cell.length_b   1.000
_cell.length_c   1.000
_cell.angle_alpha   90.00
_cell.angle_beta   90.00
_cell.angle_gamma   90.00
#
_symmetry.space_group_name_H-M   'P 1'
#
loop_
_entity.id
_entity.type
_entity.pdbx_description
1 polymer ?
#
loop_
_entity_poly.entity_id
_entity_poly.type
_entity_poly.pdbx_seq_one_letter_code
_entity_poly.pdbx_strand_id
1 'polypeptide(L)'
;MGFSEKPAVWTYREPTLDEELRAVKEEDIVEMAYLPSDWTGVLAHIFISTALGQHGPRVKIYVRKGRHQPSASVSIGPDPRVIASSLDERDLKRLAPKAIEWVALNHEALATFWFEGESLDIADVADFGRSLRKV
;
A
#
# COMPACT_ATOMS: atom_id res chain seq x y z
N MET A 1 6.05 -36.98 16.88
CA MET A 1 4.81 -37.16 16.09
C MET A 1 4.13 -35.81 16.02
N GLY A 2 3.93 -35.32 14.80
CA GLY A 2 3.82 -33.90 14.47
C GLY A 2 2.55 -33.21 14.98
N PHE A 3 2.74 -32.01 15.50
CA PHE A 3 1.69 -31.01 15.60
C PHE A 3 1.44 -30.49 14.19
N SER A 4 0.34 -30.94 13.59
CA SER A 4 -0.19 -30.35 12.36
C SER A 4 -0.88 -29.05 12.76
N GLU A 5 -0.16 -27.94 12.65
CA GLU A 5 -0.77 -26.63 12.62
C GLU A 5 -1.59 -26.55 11.33
N LYS A 6 -2.90 -26.54 11.49
CA LYS A 6 -3.82 -26.22 10.40
C LYS A 6 -3.48 -24.79 9.95
N PRO A 7 -3.20 -24.54 8.66
CA PRO A 7 -3.02 -23.18 8.18
C PRO A 7 -4.29 -22.40 8.52
N ALA A 8 -4.12 -21.29 9.23
CA ALA A 8 -5.20 -20.43 9.65
C ALA A 8 -6.07 -20.08 8.43
N VAL A 9 -7.31 -20.52 8.46
CA VAL A 9 -8.35 -20.10 7.51
C VAL A 9 -8.66 -18.65 7.84
N TRP A 10 -7.91 -17.74 7.25
CA TRP A 10 -8.24 -16.33 7.26
C TRP A 10 -9.45 -16.15 6.35
N THR A 11 -10.61 -15.94 6.95
CA THR A 11 -11.80 -15.49 6.22
C THR A 11 -11.45 -14.16 5.56
N TYR A 12 -11.40 -14.14 4.22
CA TYR A 12 -11.33 -12.95 3.37
C TYR A 12 -12.56 -12.07 3.62
N ARG A 13 -12.62 -11.41 4.79
CA ARG A 13 -13.53 -10.31 4.99
C ARG A 13 -12.76 -9.05 4.71
N GLU A 14 -13.20 -8.33 3.69
CA GLU A 14 -12.71 -6.98 3.44
C GLU A 14 -13.00 -6.13 4.68
N PRO A 15 -11.98 -5.49 5.28
CA PRO A 15 -12.21 -4.54 6.36
C PRO A 15 -13.15 -3.45 5.89
N THR A 16 -14.03 -3.01 6.77
CA THR A 16 -14.97 -1.94 6.48
C THR A 16 -14.23 -0.60 6.32
N LEU A 17 -14.83 0.33 5.58
CA LEU A 17 -14.28 1.67 5.40
C LEU A 17 -13.98 2.37 6.75
N ASP A 18 -14.82 2.16 7.76
CA ASP A 18 -14.64 2.73 9.10
C ASP A 18 -13.46 2.10 9.86
N GLU A 19 -13.25 0.79 9.70
CA GLU A 19 -12.09 0.09 10.27
C GLU A 19 -10.79 0.58 9.61
N GLU A 20 -10.79 0.71 8.28
CA GLU A 20 -9.67 1.30 7.54
C GLU A 20 -9.38 2.74 8.01
N LEU A 21 -10.40 3.60 8.12
CA LEU A 21 -10.26 5.00 8.54
C LEU A 21 -9.74 5.15 9.98
N ARG A 22 -10.11 4.26 10.91
CA ARG A 22 -9.60 4.28 12.28
C ARG A 22 -8.13 3.89 12.34
N ALA A 23 -7.77 2.84 11.62
CA ALA A 23 -6.42 2.29 11.70
C ALA A 23 -5.38 3.15 10.94
N VAL A 24 -5.79 4.02 10.01
CA VAL A 24 -4.93 5.14 9.53
C VAL A 24 -4.36 6.00 10.67
N LYS A 25 -5.01 6.06 11.84
CA LYS A 25 -4.58 6.91 12.97
C LYS A 25 -3.56 6.25 13.91
N GLU A 26 -3.41 4.93 13.88
CA GLU A 26 -2.67 4.16 14.91
C GLU A 26 -1.40 3.44 14.38
N GLU A 27 -0.81 3.90 13.28
CA GLU A 27 0.41 3.30 12.73
C GLU A 27 1.67 3.78 13.47
N ASP A 28 2.12 3.00 14.45
CA ASP A 28 3.43 3.14 15.09
C ASP A 28 4.41 2.07 14.56
N ILE A 29 5.48 2.57 13.94
CA ILE A 29 6.71 1.86 13.53
C ILE A 29 6.53 0.86 12.37
N VAL A 30 6.86 1.32 11.18
CA VAL A 30 7.07 0.48 9.99
C VAL A 30 8.31 0.96 9.25
N GLU A 31 8.93 0.06 8.51
CA GLU A 31 9.81 0.46 7.42
C GLU A 31 8.95 1.03 6.30
N MET A 32 9.09 2.33 6.11
CA MET A 32 8.22 3.16 5.29
C MET A 32 9.04 3.79 4.18
N ALA A 33 8.57 3.69 2.93
CA ALA A 33 9.20 4.38 1.81
C ALA A 33 8.19 5.21 1.01
N TYR A 34 8.54 6.47 0.76
CA TYR A 34 7.89 7.30 -0.24
C TYR A 34 8.60 7.15 -1.58
N LEU A 35 7.93 6.53 -2.54
CA LEU A 35 8.40 6.46 -3.92
C LEU A 35 8.17 7.81 -4.62
N PRO A 36 9.18 8.37 -5.30
CA PRO A 36 9.05 9.60 -6.06
C PRO A 36 8.23 9.37 -7.34
N SER A 37 7.63 10.44 -7.86
CA SER A 37 6.86 10.41 -9.12
C SER A 37 7.68 9.89 -10.30
N ASP A 38 8.98 10.14 -10.32
CA ASP A 38 9.86 9.73 -11.42
C ASP A 38 10.06 8.20 -11.50
N TRP A 39 9.78 7.48 -10.41
CA TRP A 39 9.81 6.02 -10.38
C TRP A 39 8.46 5.40 -10.70
N THR A 40 7.36 6.08 -10.34
CA THR A 40 6.01 5.52 -10.46
C THR A 40 5.26 6.00 -11.70
N GLY A 41 5.57 7.19 -12.22
CA GLY A 41 4.75 7.87 -13.22
C GLY A 41 3.48 8.51 -12.66
N VAL A 42 3.23 8.40 -11.35
CA VAL A 42 2.06 9.00 -10.68
C VAL A 42 2.47 10.37 -10.13
N LEU A 43 1.68 11.42 -10.43
CA LEU A 43 1.89 12.78 -9.92
C LEU A 43 1.45 12.95 -8.45
N ALA A 44 1.93 12.04 -7.60
CA ALA A 44 1.72 11.98 -6.17
C ALA A 44 2.93 11.28 -5.51
N HIS A 45 2.99 11.33 -4.19
CA HIS A 45 3.87 10.46 -3.43
C HIS A 45 3.15 9.14 -3.17
N ILE A 46 3.68 8.05 -3.72
CA ILE A 46 3.23 6.70 -3.37
C ILE A 46 4.01 6.25 -2.16
N PHE A 47 3.29 5.77 -1.17
CA PHE A 47 3.84 5.27 0.07
C PHE A 47 3.63 3.76 0.10
N ILE A 48 4.72 3.03 0.24
CA ILE A 48 4.74 1.57 0.39
C ILE A 48 5.24 1.21 1.79
N SER A 49 4.77 0.07 2.26
CA SER A 49 5.17 -0.54 3.52
C SER A 49 5.06 -2.05 3.39
N THR A 50 5.85 -2.75 4.18
CA THR A 50 5.63 -4.17 4.49
C THR A 50 4.43 -4.29 5.43
N ALA A 51 3.90 -5.51 5.63
CA ALA A 51 2.63 -5.79 6.30
C ALA A 51 2.32 -4.88 7.51
N LEU A 52 1.48 -3.86 7.24
CA LEU A 52 1.04 -2.87 8.22
C LEU A 52 -0.11 -3.44 9.06
N GLY A 53 0.24 -4.08 10.18
CA GLY A 53 -0.71 -4.43 11.24
C GLY A 53 -1.90 -5.26 10.76
N GLN A 54 -3.10 -4.91 11.21
CA GLN A 54 -4.32 -5.71 11.02
C GLN A 54 -5.00 -5.58 9.66
N HIS A 55 -4.53 -4.73 8.76
CA HIS A 55 -5.28 -4.47 7.54
C HIS A 55 -4.60 -4.95 6.27
N GLY A 56 -5.39 -5.26 5.24
CA GLY A 56 -4.93 -5.98 4.05
C GLY A 56 -3.89 -5.24 3.18
N PRO A 57 -3.31 -5.91 2.17
CA PRO A 57 -2.33 -5.32 1.27
C PRO A 57 -2.82 -4.03 0.59
N ARG A 58 -2.07 -2.94 0.75
CA ARG A 58 -2.39 -1.62 0.19
C ARG A 58 -1.16 -0.74 0.00
N VAL A 59 -1.28 0.25 -0.88
CA VAL A 59 -0.39 1.42 -0.92
C VAL A 59 -1.16 2.66 -0.50
N LYS A 60 -0.47 3.66 0.05
CA LYS A 60 -1.05 4.98 0.34
C LYS A 60 -0.60 6.00 -0.70
N ILE A 61 -1.48 6.93 -1.05
CA ILE A 61 -1.23 8.00 -2.01
C ILE A 61 -1.36 9.32 -1.28
N TYR A 62 -0.36 10.17 -1.43
CA TYR A 62 -0.29 11.49 -0.79
C TYR A 62 -0.02 12.58 -1.81
N VAL A 63 -0.73 13.71 -1.70
CA VAL A 63 -0.38 14.94 -2.44
C VAL A 63 0.90 15.55 -1.86
N ARG A 64 1.08 15.47 -0.53
CA ARG A 64 2.25 15.96 0.22
C ARG A 64 2.67 14.90 1.24
N LYS A 65 3.97 14.72 1.45
CA LYS A 65 4.50 13.77 2.45
C LYS A 65 4.17 14.22 3.89
N GLY A 66 4.00 13.26 4.80
CA GLY A 66 3.88 13.51 6.24
C GLY A 66 2.77 12.71 6.93
N ARG A 67 2.97 12.41 8.22
CA ARG A 67 2.10 11.54 9.05
C ARG A 67 0.64 11.96 9.07
N HIS A 68 0.36 13.26 9.07
CA HIS A 68 -1.01 13.80 9.20
C HIS A 68 -1.57 14.36 7.89
N GLN A 69 -0.91 14.11 6.76
CA GLN A 69 -1.41 14.56 5.48
C GLN A 69 -2.60 13.69 5.02
N PRO A 70 -3.62 14.28 4.39
CA PRO A 70 -4.67 13.53 3.72
C PRO A 70 -4.10 12.52 2.72
N SER A 71 -4.72 11.34 2.64
CA SER A 71 -4.27 10.24 1.79
C SER A 71 -5.41 9.38 1.29
N ALA A 72 -5.15 8.62 0.22
CA ALA A 72 -6.01 7.53 -0.21
C ALA A 72 -5.25 6.20 -0.14
N SER A 73 -5.93 5.15 0.29
CA SER A 73 -5.43 3.77 0.29
C SER A 73 -5.95 3.05 -0.94
N VAL A 74 -5.06 2.47 -1.75
CA VAL A 74 -5.41 1.59 -2.87
C VAL A 74 -5.01 0.17 -2.53
N SER A 75 -5.95 -0.76 -2.66
CA SER A 75 -5.69 -2.19 -2.41
C SER A 75 -4.65 -2.74 -3.38
N ILE A 76 -3.76 -3.61 -2.89
CA ILE A 76 -2.89 -4.42 -3.71
C ILE A 76 -3.61 -5.74 -3.99
N GLY A 77 -3.89 -6.01 -5.26
CA GLY A 77 -4.59 -7.22 -5.71
C GLY A 77 -4.81 -7.20 -7.22
N PRO A 78 -5.41 -8.28 -7.78
CA PRO A 78 -5.64 -8.38 -9.23
C PRO A 78 -6.66 -7.36 -9.76
N ASP A 79 -7.51 -6.81 -8.89
CA ASP A 79 -8.44 -5.72 -9.19
C ASP A 79 -8.29 -4.60 -8.14
N PRO A 80 -7.26 -3.74 -8.28
CA PRO A 80 -6.95 -2.72 -7.29
C PRO A 80 -7.96 -1.58 -7.32
N ARG A 81 -8.35 -1.11 -6.14
CA ARG A 81 -9.32 -0.01 -5.99
C ARG A 81 -9.02 0.82 -4.75
N VAL A 82 -9.55 2.04 -4.72
CA VAL A 82 -9.51 2.86 -3.52
C VAL A 82 -10.40 2.21 -2.45
N ILE A 83 -9.82 1.88 -1.31
CA ILE A 83 -10.51 1.23 -0.17
C ILE A 83 -10.77 2.19 0.99
N ALA A 84 -10.01 3.29 1.06
CA ALA A 84 -10.22 4.37 2.00
C ALA A 84 -9.63 5.68 1.46
N SER A 85 -10.21 6.82 1.81
CA SER A 85 -9.67 8.12 1.43
C SER A 85 -10.05 9.21 2.44
N SER A 86 -9.09 10.06 2.74
CA SER A 86 -9.27 11.36 3.39
C SER A 86 -8.90 12.55 2.47
N LEU A 87 -8.50 12.28 1.22
CA LEU A 87 -8.31 13.32 0.19
C LEU A 87 -9.64 13.99 -0.14
N ASP A 88 -9.58 15.26 -0.53
CA ASP A 88 -10.73 15.90 -1.16
C ASP A 88 -11.08 15.24 -2.50
N GLU A 89 -12.32 15.44 -2.94
CA GLU A 89 -12.85 14.77 -4.14
C GLU A 89 -12.08 15.13 -5.41
N ARG A 90 -11.55 16.37 -5.50
CA ARG A 90 -10.82 16.84 -6.67
C ARG A 90 -9.48 16.13 -6.78
N ASP A 91 -8.72 16.06 -5.70
CA ASP A 91 -7.45 15.37 -5.66
C ASP A 91 -7.63 13.86 -5.83
N LEU A 92 -8.66 13.26 -5.21
CA LEU A 92 -8.95 11.84 -5.38
C LEU A 92 -9.25 11.50 -6.85
N LYS A 93 -10.14 12.26 -7.51
CA LYS A 93 -10.48 12.07 -8.94
C LYS A 93 -9.26 12.22 -9.85
N ARG A 94 -8.33 13.12 -9.50
CA ARG A 94 -7.11 13.37 -10.28
C ARG A 94 -6.08 12.26 -10.11
N LEU A 95 -5.90 11.74 -8.91
CA LEU A 95 -4.78 10.84 -8.57
C LEU A 95 -5.13 9.36 -8.64
N ALA A 96 -6.35 8.99 -8.23
CA ALA A 96 -6.74 7.59 -8.09
C ALA A 96 -6.60 6.78 -9.40
N PRO A 97 -7.01 7.27 -10.59
CA PRO A 97 -6.93 6.46 -11.81
C PRO A 97 -5.50 6.00 -12.14
N LYS A 98 -4.53 6.91 -12.08
CA LYS A 98 -3.12 6.60 -12.36
C LYS A 98 -2.48 5.75 -11.28
N ALA A 99 -2.87 5.93 -10.02
CA ALA A 99 -2.38 5.09 -8.94
C ALA A 99 -2.94 3.66 -9.04
N ILE A 100 -4.22 3.49 -9.36
CA ILE A 100 -4.85 2.19 -9.61
C ILE A 100 -4.15 1.49 -10.78
N GLU A 101 -3.93 2.19 -11.90
CA GLU A 101 -3.19 1.67 -13.04
C GLU A 101 -1.77 1.20 -12.65
N TRP A 102 -1.06 2.01 -11.87
CA TRP A 102 0.28 1.68 -11.40
C TRP A 102 0.29 0.47 -10.45
N VAL A 103 -0.67 0.37 -9.52
CA VAL A 103 -0.80 -0.80 -8.64
C VAL A 103 -1.14 -2.04 -9.46
N ALA A 104 -2.07 -1.96 -10.41
CA ALA A 104 -2.42 -3.09 -11.28
C ALA A 104 -1.21 -3.60 -12.05
N LEU A 105 -0.41 -2.66 -12.59
CA LEU A 105 0.81 -2.95 -13.31
C LEU A 105 1.88 -3.61 -12.43
N ASN A 106 1.86 -3.44 -11.11
CA ASN A 106 2.91 -3.93 -10.21
C ASN A 106 2.40 -4.89 -9.13
N HIS A 107 1.15 -5.36 -9.22
CA HIS A 107 0.45 -5.97 -8.08
C HIS A 107 1.16 -7.22 -7.53
N GLU A 108 1.74 -8.07 -8.39
CA GLU A 108 2.48 -9.26 -7.95
C GLU A 108 3.71 -8.87 -7.12
N ALA A 109 4.55 -7.97 -7.63
CA ALA A 109 5.75 -7.50 -6.94
C ALA A 109 5.41 -6.76 -5.63
N LEU A 110 4.36 -5.93 -5.65
CA LEU A 110 3.86 -5.24 -4.46
C LEU A 110 3.30 -6.21 -3.42
N ALA A 111 2.63 -7.28 -3.85
CA ALA A 111 2.12 -8.31 -2.95
C ALA A 111 3.26 -9.10 -2.30
N THR A 112 4.26 -9.51 -3.08
CA THR A 112 5.47 -10.16 -2.53
C THR A 112 6.17 -9.24 -1.53
N PHE A 113 6.39 -7.97 -1.88
CA PHE A 113 6.98 -6.99 -0.96
C PHE A 113 6.18 -6.85 0.33
N TRP A 114 4.85 -6.79 0.24
CA TRP A 114 3.97 -6.69 1.40
C TRP A 114 4.14 -7.86 2.37
N PHE A 115 4.18 -9.10 1.86
CA PHE A 115 4.18 -10.32 2.69
C PHE A 115 5.58 -10.80 3.09
N GLU A 116 6.61 -10.52 2.29
CA GLU A 116 7.94 -11.11 2.46
C GLU A 116 9.02 -10.05 2.71
N GLY A 117 8.69 -8.76 2.62
CA GLY A 117 9.67 -7.68 2.68
C GLY A 117 10.15 -7.27 4.07
N GLU A 118 9.66 -7.89 5.15
CA GLU A 118 9.90 -7.46 6.55
C GLU A 118 11.38 -7.45 6.98
N SER A 119 12.23 -8.14 6.24
CA SER A 119 13.65 -8.29 6.53
C SER A 119 14.56 -7.50 5.59
N LEU A 120 13.97 -6.78 4.63
CA LEU A 120 14.70 -5.99 3.63
C LEU A 120 15.33 -4.76 4.30
N ASP A 121 16.57 -4.46 3.96
CA ASP A 121 17.19 -3.23 4.43
C ASP A 121 16.79 -2.02 3.56
N ILE A 122 17.26 -0.83 3.95
CA ILE A 122 16.93 0.41 3.22
C ILE A 122 17.44 0.41 1.77
N ALA A 123 18.53 -0.30 1.47
CA ALA A 123 19.07 -0.41 0.12
C ALA A 123 18.18 -1.34 -0.71
N ASP A 124 17.78 -2.48 -0.15
CA ASP A 124 16.86 -3.42 -0.79
C ASP A 124 15.51 -2.76 -1.10
N VAL A 125 14.95 -2.00 -0.16
CA VAL A 125 13.69 -1.26 -0.37
C VAL A 125 13.83 -0.22 -1.49
N ALA A 126 14.98 0.46 -1.58
CA ALA A 126 15.24 1.43 -2.64
C ALA A 126 15.37 0.74 -4.00
N ASP A 127 16.04 -0.40 -4.08
CA ASP A 127 16.20 -1.17 -5.31
C ASP A 127 14.90 -1.82 -5.77
N PHE A 128 14.10 -2.33 -4.82
CA PHE A 128 12.72 -2.74 -5.07
C PHE A 128 11.93 -1.58 -5.69
N GLY A 129 11.92 -0.40 -5.07
CA GLY A 129 11.21 0.77 -5.57
C GLY A 129 11.61 1.19 -6.99
N ARG A 130 12.90 1.07 -7.35
CA ARG A 130 13.42 1.34 -8.70
C ARG A 130 13.07 0.26 -9.72
N SER A 131 12.89 -0.98 -9.28
CA SER A 131 12.55 -2.11 -10.15
C SER A 131 11.10 -2.09 -10.65
N LEU A 132 10.23 -1.36 -9.96
CA LEU A 132 8.81 -1.25 -10.30
C LEU A 132 8.61 -0.55 -11.65
N ARG A 133 7.57 -0.98 -12.36
CA ARG A 133 7.19 -0.40 -13.66
C ARG A 133 6.45 0.93 -13.45
N LYS A 134 6.77 1.94 -14.25
CA LYS A 134 6.09 3.24 -14.27
C LYS A 134 4.91 3.28 -15.25
N VAL A 135 3.94 4.16 -15.00
CA VAL A 135 2.77 4.45 -15.87
C VAL A 135 2.81 5.83 -16.53
#